data_AF-A0A357HD70-F1
#
_entry.id   AF-A0A357HD70-F1
#
_cell.length_a   1.000
_cell.length_b   1.000
_cell.length_c   1.000
_cell.angle_alpha   90.00
_cell.angle_beta   90.00
_cell.angle_gamma   90.00
#
_symmetry.space_group_name_H-M   'P 1'
#
loop_
_entity.id
_entity.type
_entity.pdbx_description
1 polymer ?
#
loop_
_entity_poly.entity_id
_entity_poly.type
_entity_poly.pdbx_seq_one_letter_code
_entity_poly.pdbx_strand_id
1 'polypeptide(L)'
;MRFKNLILSGLIGLLLVGYSCSPTGQDSSLPSTDTTVSTPSSSSSISSVISSSVDTFDTADRFTGNQDSLTNTGAEKLEDTTPREYENRKYVKIPNSNTILYEDSRYTKVEEVAAYLQFFDHAPSNYVSSQKNITKDNDLALMKGKFQNKEGYLPQGYTFTEMDLRSGYSFSSNGVSRGKDRIVFGKDSSGNIDVVFTTFDHYKNFSEYLGYYDGWGTTFGEQGKYEQPTESDVIFTDDGAIFTWDFTGEN
;
A
#
# COMPACT_ATOMS: atom_id res chain seq x y z
N MET A 1 13.87 46.24 28.01
CA MET A 1 13.42 45.91 29.39
C MET A 1 13.41 44.38 29.48
N ARG A 2 14.18 43.72 30.36
CA ARG A 2 13.76 43.21 31.70
C ARG A 2 12.31 42.70 31.69
N PHE A 3 12.01 41.44 32.04
CA PHE A 3 12.52 40.70 33.21
C PHE A 3 13.02 39.26 32.96
N LYS A 4 13.76 38.73 33.95
CA LYS A 4 14.09 37.31 34.15
C LYS A 4 13.07 36.68 35.13
N ASN A 5 12.83 35.37 35.04
CA ASN A 5 12.56 34.49 36.19
C ASN A 5 12.64 33.00 35.79
N LEU A 6 12.39 32.05 36.70
CA LEU A 6 13.44 31.43 37.52
C LEU A 6 13.00 30.01 37.99
N ILE A 7 13.90 29.02 37.87
CA ILE A 7 14.06 27.76 38.65
C ILE A 7 12.83 27.16 39.37
N LEU A 8 12.52 25.87 39.10
CA LEU A 8 12.49 24.86 40.18
C LEU A 8 12.73 23.40 39.71
N SER A 9 13.37 22.63 40.58
CA SER A 9 13.72 21.22 40.47
C SER A 9 12.60 20.26 40.89
N GLY A 10 12.61 19.02 40.38
CA GLY A 10 11.77 17.93 40.89
C GLY A 10 12.37 16.56 40.58
N LEU A 11 13.02 15.94 41.58
CA LEU A 11 13.63 14.61 41.49
C LEU A 11 12.83 13.64 42.38
N ILE A 12 12.16 12.67 41.76
CA ILE A 12 11.50 11.55 42.46
C ILE A 12 11.82 10.28 41.70
N GLY A 13 12.57 9.37 42.34
CA GLY A 13 12.59 7.96 41.95
C GLY A 13 11.58 7.19 42.79
N LEU A 14 11.04 6.09 42.25
CA LEU A 14 10.41 5.08 43.08
C LEU A 14 10.81 3.68 42.62
N LEU A 15 11.29 2.91 43.60
CA LEU A 15 11.67 1.51 43.49
C LEU A 15 10.39 0.65 43.50
N LEU A 16 10.34 -0.42 42.70
CA LEU A 16 9.34 -1.48 42.88
C LEU A 16 9.98 -2.85 42.68
N VAL A 17 9.78 -3.70 43.70
CA VAL A 17 10.39 -5.02 43.84
C VAL A 17 9.42 -6.08 43.30
N GLY A 18 9.98 -7.11 42.67
CA GLY A 18 9.23 -8.10 41.89
C GLY A 18 8.35 -9.07 42.67
N TYR A 19 7.81 -10.04 41.93
CA TYR A 19 7.25 -11.27 42.47
C TYR A 19 7.77 -12.49 41.69
N SER A 20 7.86 -13.60 42.43
CA SER A 20 8.37 -14.89 41.98
C SER A 20 7.25 -15.77 41.41
N CYS A 21 7.57 -16.64 40.46
CA CYS A 21 6.87 -17.92 40.32
C CYS A 21 7.82 -18.98 39.72
N SER A 22 7.77 -20.19 40.29
CA SER A 22 8.49 -21.38 39.82
C SER A 22 7.46 -22.51 39.55
N PRO A 23 7.88 -23.73 39.23
CA PRO A 23 7.97 -24.22 37.86
C PRO A 23 6.86 -25.22 37.50
N THR A 24 6.58 -25.38 36.21
CA THR A 24 5.77 -26.50 35.69
C THR A 24 6.67 -27.58 35.10
N GLY A 25 6.33 -28.85 35.40
CA GLY A 25 7.22 -29.99 35.21
C GLY A 25 7.37 -30.47 33.77
N GLN A 26 8.46 -31.19 33.54
CA GLN A 26 8.59 -32.12 32.41
C GLN A 26 8.10 -33.50 32.84
N ASP A 27 7.23 -34.11 32.04
CA ASP A 27 7.11 -35.56 31.97
C ASP A 27 6.80 -35.97 30.51
N SER A 28 6.74 -37.26 30.23
CA SER A 28 7.52 -37.83 29.13
C SER A 28 6.75 -38.66 28.09
N SER A 29 7.41 -38.83 26.93
CA SER A 29 7.28 -39.93 25.96
C SER A 29 5.92 -40.27 25.30
N LEU A 30 5.91 -40.17 23.95
CA LEU A 30 5.67 -41.23 22.93
C LEU A 30 4.45 -42.20 23.07
N PRO A 31 3.85 -42.71 21.95
CA PRO A 31 4.57 -43.07 20.71
C PRO A 31 3.91 -42.70 19.38
N SER A 32 4.71 -42.85 18.32
CA SER A 32 4.29 -42.84 16.92
C SER A 32 3.69 -44.18 16.49
N THR A 33 2.67 -44.14 15.63
CA THR A 33 2.31 -45.26 14.75
C THR A 33 2.08 -44.73 13.33
N ASP A 34 2.88 -45.24 12.40
CA ASP A 34 2.79 -45.01 10.96
C ASP A 34 2.32 -46.33 10.32
N THR A 35 1.35 -46.31 9.39
CA THR A 35 0.98 -47.42 8.47
C THR A 35 0.01 -46.91 7.37
N THR A 36 0.59 -46.45 6.27
CA THR A 36 0.27 -46.78 4.86
C THR A 36 -1.18 -46.81 4.31
N VAL A 37 -1.36 -45.99 3.26
CA VAL A 37 -1.89 -46.36 1.91
C VAL A 37 -3.36 -46.78 1.75
N SER A 38 -4.12 -45.96 1.01
CA SER A 38 -4.68 -46.32 -0.31
C SER A 38 -5.39 -45.14 -1.00
N THR A 39 -4.96 -44.79 -2.21
CA THR A 39 -5.81 -44.11 -3.20
C THR A 39 -6.54 -45.16 -4.03
N PRO A 40 -7.76 -44.86 -4.50
CA PRO A 40 -7.94 -44.84 -5.95
C PRO A 40 -8.81 -43.69 -6.47
N SER A 41 -8.78 -43.51 -7.78
CA SER A 41 -9.29 -42.36 -8.52
C SER A 41 -10.79 -42.43 -8.89
N SER A 42 -11.32 -41.27 -9.27
CA SER A 42 -12.26 -41.02 -10.38
C SER A 42 -13.71 -40.60 -10.08
N SER A 43 -14.07 -39.49 -10.73
CA SER A 43 -15.40 -39.10 -11.25
C SER A 43 -16.61 -39.07 -10.30
N SER A 44 -17.14 -37.88 -10.04
CA SER A 44 -18.28 -37.34 -10.80
C SER A 44 -18.69 -35.94 -10.33
N SER A 45 -19.12 -35.10 -11.26
CA SER A 45 -19.78 -33.82 -10.95
C SER A 45 -21.24 -34.07 -10.59
N ILE A 46 -21.80 -33.32 -9.64
CA ILE A 46 -23.16 -32.73 -9.65
C ILE A 46 -23.27 -31.75 -8.47
N SER A 47 -23.88 -30.59 -8.72
CA SER A 47 -24.07 -29.52 -7.75
C SER A 47 -25.27 -29.76 -6.82
N SER A 48 -25.16 -29.38 -5.54
CA SER A 48 -26.33 -28.97 -4.73
C SER A 48 -25.98 -28.25 -3.42
N VAL A 49 -26.28 -26.95 -3.39
CA VAL A 49 -26.79 -26.12 -2.26
C VAL A 49 -26.40 -26.39 -0.80
N ILE A 50 -25.54 -25.50 -0.28
CA ILE A 50 -25.64 -24.68 0.95
C ILE A 50 -26.47 -25.22 2.16
N SER A 51 -25.80 -25.44 3.29
CA SER A 51 -25.98 -24.69 4.56
C SER A 51 -25.04 -25.26 5.65
N SER A 52 -24.54 -24.52 6.65
CA SER A 52 -24.19 -23.09 6.84
C SER A 52 -23.60 -22.98 8.27
N SER A 53 -22.58 -22.14 8.52
CA SER A 53 -22.21 -21.55 9.83
C SER A 53 -20.80 -20.93 9.83
N VAL A 54 -20.62 -19.77 9.18
CA VAL A 54 -19.61 -18.78 9.59
C VAL A 54 -20.20 -17.40 9.32
N ASP A 55 -20.29 -16.54 10.33
CA ASP A 55 -20.83 -15.19 10.17
C ASP A 55 -19.85 -14.29 9.42
N THR A 56 -20.21 -13.90 8.20
CA THR A 56 -19.66 -12.73 7.50
C THR A 56 -20.76 -11.71 7.33
N PHE A 57 -20.52 -10.47 7.77
CA PHE A 57 -21.46 -9.37 7.59
C PHE A 57 -21.70 -9.10 6.11
N ASP A 58 -22.87 -9.51 5.63
CA ASP A 58 -23.35 -9.22 4.29
C ASP A 58 -23.96 -7.81 4.26
N THR A 59 -23.30 -6.93 3.53
CA THR A 59 -23.90 -5.69 3.01
C THR A 59 -23.52 -5.52 1.54
N ALA A 60 -23.58 -6.62 0.78
CA ALA A 60 -23.28 -6.68 -0.64
C ALA A 60 -24.53 -6.89 -1.52
N ASP A 61 -25.72 -6.56 -1.02
CA ASP A 61 -26.96 -6.54 -1.82
C ASP A 61 -27.91 -5.39 -1.42
N ARG A 62 -27.63 -4.18 -1.91
CA ARG A 62 -28.65 -3.13 -2.11
C ARG A 62 -28.24 -1.93 -3.00
N PHE A 63 -27.70 -2.20 -4.18
CA PHE A 63 -27.53 -1.17 -5.22
C PHE A 63 -28.21 -1.55 -6.55
N THR A 64 -29.55 -1.63 -6.51
CA THR A 64 -30.37 -1.64 -7.72
C THR A 64 -30.67 -0.20 -8.16
N GLY A 65 -29.78 0.39 -8.97
CA GLY A 65 -29.92 1.74 -9.51
C GLY A 65 -28.94 1.99 -10.64
N ASN A 66 -29.41 1.80 -11.88
CA ASN A 66 -28.66 1.77 -13.14
C ASN A 66 -27.53 0.72 -13.24
N GLN A 67 -27.78 -0.29 -14.08
CA GLN A 67 -26.69 -0.94 -14.80
C GLN A 67 -26.19 0.03 -15.88
N ASP A 68 -25.02 0.63 -15.66
CA ASP A 68 -24.10 0.85 -16.78
C ASP A 68 -23.32 -0.45 -16.98
N SER A 69 -23.56 -1.08 -18.14
CA SER A 69 -23.00 -2.38 -18.50
C SER A 69 -21.56 -2.22 -18.97
N LEU A 70 -20.61 -2.15 -18.05
CA LEU A 70 -19.18 -2.14 -18.36
C LEU A 70 -18.56 -3.54 -18.24
N THR A 71 -18.81 -4.35 -19.26
CA THR A 71 -17.82 -5.32 -19.73
C THR A 71 -16.76 -4.55 -20.53
N ASN A 72 -15.70 -4.07 -19.90
CA ASN A 72 -14.54 -3.57 -20.65
C ASN A 72 -13.22 -4.18 -20.15
N THR A 73 -12.65 -5.02 -21.00
CA THR A 73 -11.23 -5.41 -20.97
C THR A 73 -10.46 -4.38 -21.79
N GLY A 74 -10.15 -3.24 -21.18
CA GLY A 74 -9.37 -2.15 -21.75
C GLY A 74 -8.69 -1.38 -20.62
N ALA A 75 -7.44 -0.95 -20.84
CA ALA A 75 -6.68 -0.21 -19.84
C ALA A 75 -7.09 1.27 -19.86
N GLU A 76 -8.26 1.60 -19.31
CA GLU A 76 -8.77 2.98 -19.24
C GLU A 76 -8.11 3.74 -18.07
N LYS A 77 -7.60 4.95 -18.35
CA LYS A 77 -7.29 5.97 -17.33
C LYS A 77 -8.56 6.77 -17.03
N LEU A 78 -8.87 6.96 -15.74
CA LEU A 78 -10.07 7.72 -15.31
C LEU A 78 -10.08 9.15 -15.84
N GLU A 79 -11.20 9.54 -16.47
CA GLU A 79 -11.58 10.96 -16.63
C GLU A 79 -12.22 11.54 -15.36
N ASP A 80 -12.69 10.71 -14.42
CA ASP A 80 -13.26 11.13 -13.13
C ASP A 80 -12.43 10.61 -11.95
N THR A 81 -11.38 11.36 -11.61
CA THR A 81 -10.57 11.10 -10.41
C THR A 81 -11.18 11.65 -9.12
N THR A 82 -12.43 12.17 -9.15
CA THR A 82 -12.99 12.86 -8.00
C THR A 82 -13.47 11.87 -6.91
N PRO A 83 -13.07 12.06 -5.64
CA PRO A 83 -13.63 11.29 -4.54
C PRO A 83 -15.14 11.49 -4.43
N ARG A 84 -15.88 10.38 -4.41
CA ARG A 84 -17.34 10.34 -4.27
C ARG A 84 -17.69 10.19 -2.80
N GLU A 85 -18.86 10.67 -2.39
CA GLU A 85 -19.32 10.57 -1.00
C GLU A 85 -20.58 9.70 -0.89
N TYR A 86 -20.57 8.74 0.04
CA TYR A 86 -21.72 7.92 0.39
C TYR A 86 -21.70 7.66 1.91
N GLU A 87 -22.85 7.80 2.58
CA GLU A 87 -22.98 7.65 4.04
C GLU A 87 -21.95 8.46 4.87
N ASN A 88 -21.62 9.68 4.42
CA ASN A 88 -20.60 10.58 4.98
C ASN A 88 -19.16 10.03 4.92
N ARG A 89 -18.86 9.09 4.01
CA ARG A 89 -17.52 8.54 3.78
C ARG A 89 -17.12 8.84 2.34
N LYS A 90 -15.94 9.44 2.15
CA LYS A 90 -15.36 9.59 0.81
C LYS A 90 -14.75 8.28 0.34
N TYR A 91 -14.97 7.95 -0.92
CA TYR A 91 -14.45 6.76 -1.57
C TYR A 91 -14.10 7.01 -3.05
N VAL A 92 -13.28 6.12 -3.60
CA VAL A 92 -12.91 6.07 -5.02
C VAL A 92 -12.78 4.61 -5.45
N LYS A 93 -13.14 4.30 -6.69
CA LYS A 93 -12.89 2.98 -7.30
C LYS A 93 -11.57 3.07 -8.08
N ILE A 94 -10.62 2.17 -7.82
CA ILE A 94 -9.40 2.11 -8.64
C ILE A 94 -9.81 1.58 -10.03
N PRO A 95 -9.55 2.31 -11.13
CA PRO A 95 -9.91 1.85 -12.47
C PRO A 95 -9.17 0.56 -12.82
N ASN A 96 -9.77 -0.20 -13.74
CA ASN A 96 -9.33 -1.54 -14.14
C ASN A 96 -9.34 -2.57 -12.98
N SER A 97 -10.10 -2.31 -11.91
CA SER A 97 -10.33 -3.25 -10.80
C SER A 97 -11.73 -3.15 -10.20
N ASN A 98 -12.05 -4.06 -9.27
CA ASN A 98 -13.22 -3.94 -8.38
C ASN A 98 -12.86 -3.38 -7.00
N THR A 99 -11.66 -2.82 -6.83
CA THR A 99 -11.15 -2.28 -5.56
C THR A 99 -11.75 -0.90 -5.30
N ILE A 100 -12.42 -0.75 -4.16
CA ILE A 100 -12.93 0.53 -3.65
C ILE A 100 -12.06 0.94 -2.46
N LEU A 101 -11.50 2.15 -2.52
CA LEU A 101 -10.75 2.77 -1.44
C LEU A 101 -11.62 3.81 -0.74
N TYR A 102 -11.77 3.70 0.57
CA TYR A 102 -12.32 4.73 1.45
C TYR A 102 -11.20 5.58 2.07
N GLU A 103 -11.43 6.89 2.21
CA GLU A 103 -10.50 7.88 2.78
C GLU A 103 -10.16 7.58 4.25
N ASP A 104 -11.13 7.09 5.04
CA ASP A 104 -10.99 6.81 6.47
C ASP A 104 -10.26 5.49 6.81
N SER A 105 -9.87 4.74 5.78
CA SER A 105 -9.39 3.37 5.90
C SER A 105 -7.85 3.27 5.80
N ARG A 106 -7.32 2.03 5.77
CA ARG A 106 -5.89 1.72 5.94
C ARG A 106 -5.43 0.77 4.86
N TYR A 107 -4.28 1.07 4.26
CA TYR A 107 -3.79 0.36 3.08
C TYR A 107 -2.32 0.02 3.22
N THR A 108 -1.93 -1.12 2.65
CA THR A 108 -0.56 -1.66 2.75
C THR A 108 -0.05 -2.30 1.46
N LYS A 109 -0.94 -2.65 0.51
CA LYS A 109 -0.55 -3.06 -0.85
C LYS A 109 -0.14 -1.83 -1.65
N VAL A 110 0.76 -2.02 -2.60
CA VAL A 110 1.40 -0.89 -3.28
C VAL A 110 0.45 -0.15 -4.23
N GLU A 111 -0.41 -0.86 -4.96
CA GLU A 111 -1.47 -0.31 -5.81
C GLU A 111 -2.48 0.51 -4.99
N GLU A 112 -2.94 -0.03 -3.86
CA GLU A 112 -3.90 0.62 -2.97
C GLU A 112 -3.34 1.93 -2.39
N VAL A 113 -2.08 1.91 -1.93
CA VAL A 113 -1.42 3.11 -1.37
C VAL A 113 -1.13 4.14 -2.46
N ALA A 114 -0.72 3.71 -3.66
CA ALA A 114 -0.43 4.62 -4.77
C ALA A 114 -1.68 5.35 -5.27
N ALA A 115 -2.76 4.60 -5.50
CA ALA A 115 -4.07 5.14 -5.82
C ALA A 115 -4.57 6.09 -4.72
N TYR A 116 -4.50 5.68 -3.44
CA TYR A 116 -4.94 6.52 -2.33
C TYR A 116 -4.24 7.89 -2.31
N LEU A 117 -2.92 7.92 -2.55
CA LEU A 117 -2.14 9.16 -2.57
C LEU A 117 -2.59 10.13 -3.67
N GLN A 118 -2.88 9.65 -4.88
CA GLN A 118 -3.37 10.48 -5.97
C GLN A 118 -4.81 10.98 -5.73
N PHE A 119 -5.70 10.13 -5.21
CA PHE A 119 -7.12 10.48 -5.07
C PHE A 119 -7.45 11.32 -3.82
N PHE A 120 -6.72 11.15 -2.71
CA PHE A 120 -7.01 11.84 -1.45
C PHE A 120 -5.96 12.88 -1.04
N ASP A 121 -4.88 13.07 -1.81
CA ASP A 121 -3.81 14.06 -1.56
C ASP A 121 -3.05 13.92 -0.20
N HIS A 122 -3.25 12.81 0.51
CA HIS A 122 -2.55 12.52 1.76
C HIS A 122 -2.23 11.04 1.94
N ALA A 123 -1.42 10.73 2.96
CA ALA A 123 -1.07 9.35 3.30
C ALA A 123 -2.24 8.63 4.02
N PRO A 124 -2.42 7.30 3.85
CA PRO A 124 -3.36 6.51 4.64
C PRO A 124 -3.09 6.58 6.15
N SER A 125 -4.13 6.38 6.97
CA SER A 125 -4.06 6.59 8.44
C SER A 125 -3.15 5.60 9.22
N ASN A 126 -2.62 4.56 8.58
CA ASN A 126 -1.61 3.66 9.15
C ASN A 126 -0.16 4.13 8.93
N TYR A 127 0.06 5.26 8.23
CA TYR A 127 1.39 5.84 8.04
C TYR A 127 1.80 6.73 9.22
N VAL A 128 2.90 6.39 9.88
CA VAL A 128 3.38 7.04 11.11
C VAL A 128 4.78 7.62 10.94
N SER A 129 5.07 8.71 11.65
CA SER A 129 6.40 9.37 11.62
C SER A 129 7.47 8.69 12.49
N SER A 130 7.13 7.58 13.19
CA SER A 130 8.06 6.88 14.08
C SER A 130 7.93 5.37 14.03
N GLN A 131 9.07 4.69 13.84
CA GLN A 131 9.18 3.23 13.77
C GLN A 131 8.87 2.53 15.11
N LYS A 132 8.88 3.26 16.24
CA LYS A 132 8.77 2.71 17.60
C LYS A 132 7.54 1.83 17.83
N ASN A 133 6.43 2.16 17.17
CA ASN A 133 5.15 1.46 17.35
C ASN A 133 4.90 0.40 16.27
N ILE A 134 5.78 0.24 15.28
CA ILE A 134 5.57 -0.71 14.18
C ILE A 134 5.94 -2.12 14.65
N THR A 135 4.97 -3.02 14.62
CA THR A 135 5.13 -4.42 15.04
C THR A 135 4.62 -5.37 13.96
N LYS A 136 4.95 -6.66 14.08
CA LYS A 136 4.44 -7.70 13.16
C LYS A 136 2.90 -7.80 13.21
N ASP A 137 2.30 -7.44 14.35
CA ASP A 137 0.89 -7.63 14.69
C ASP A 137 0.02 -6.39 14.35
N ASN A 138 0.60 -5.36 13.72
CA ASN A 138 -0.13 -4.20 13.20
C ASN A 138 0.24 -3.89 11.75
N ASP A 139 -0.53 -3.03 11.11
CA ASP A 139 -0.44 -2.56 9.73
C ASP A 139 0.37 -1.26 9.56
N LEU A 140 1.03 -0.79 10.63
CA LEU A 140 1.72 0.50 10.60
C LEU A 140 2.92 0.47 9.64
N ALA A 141 3.12 1.57 8.92
CA ALA A 141 4.23 1.81 8.01
C ALA A 141 4.87 3.18 8.28
N LEU A 142 6.16 3.36 7.96
CA LEU A 142 6.85 4.62 8.25
C LEU A 142 6.65 5.64 7.13
N MET A 143 6.08 6.81 7.46
CA MET A 143 6.25 8.03 6.68
C MET A 143 7.56 8.70 7.11
N LYS A 144 8.58 8.63 6.25
CA LYS A 144 9.95 9.04 6.61
C LYS A 144 10.21 10.53 6.31
N GLY A 145 9.39 11.15 5.46
CA GLY A 145 9.40 12.60 5.20
C GLY A 145 10.06 12.95 3.87
N LYS A 146 10.67 14.13 3.78
CA LYS A 146 11.19 14.68 2.51
C LYS A 146 12.21 13.75 1.85
N PHE A 147 11.92 13.33 0.62
CA PHE A 147 12.88 12.69 -0.27
C PHE A 147 13.67 13.77 -1.03
N GLN A 148 14.97 13.53 -1.26
CA GLN A 148 15.87 14.57 -1.78
C GLN A 148 16.14 14.48 -3.28
N ASN A 149 15.82 13.37 -3.96
CA ASN A 149 16.10 13.14 -5.38
C ASN A 149 17.54 13.55 -5.78
N LYS A 150 18.54 13.14 -4.99
CA LYS A 150 19.95 13.58 -5.14
C LYS A 150 20.56 13.10 -6.46
N GLU A 151 20.16 11.91 -6.85
CA GLU A 151 20.59 11.19 -8.04
C GLU A 151 19.91 11.75 -9.30
N GLY A 152 18.81 12.50 -9.15
CA GLY A 152 18.09 13.14 -10.23
C GLY A 152 17.37 12.17 -11.17
N TYR A 153 16.94 11.01 -10.64
CA TYR A 153 16.18 10.00 -11.38
C TYR A 153 14.71 10.40 -11.54
N LEU A 154 14.10 11.00 -10.50
CA LEU A 154 12.72 11.49 -10.54
C LEU A 154 12.63 12.88 -11.22
N PRO A 155 11.46 13.29 -11.75
CA PRO A 155 11.30 14.59 -12.42
C PRO A 155 11.60 15.79 -11.50
N GLN A 156 11.95 16.92 -12.11
CA GLN A 156 12.12 18.20 -11.39
C GLN A 156 10.78 18.93 -11.26
N GLY A 157 10.73 19.97 -10.42
CA GLY A 157 9.52 20.77 -10.19
C GLY A 157 8.67 20.34 -8.99
N TYR A 158 8.89 19.13 -8.47
CA TYR A 158 8.13 18.56 -7.35
C TYR A 158 8.84 18.65 -6.00
N THR A 159 8.06 18.76 -4.92
CA THR A 159 8.54 18.46 -3.56
C THR A 159 8.22 17.01 -3.21
N PHE A 160 9.25 16.15 -3.21
CA PHE A 160 9.08 14.73 -2.94
C PHE A 160 9.02 14.38 -1.45
N THR A 161 8.16 13.41 -1.12
CA THR A 161 8.07 12.75 0.18
C THR A 161 8.18 11.24 0.00
N GLU A 162 8.94 10.56 0.85
CA GLU A 162 9.08 9.10 0.87
C GLU A 162 8.37 8.46 2.08
N MET A 163 7.78 7.31 1.82
CA MET A 163 7.20 6.41 2.81
C MET A 163 7.59 4.97 2.50
N ASP A 164 7.57 4.09 3.50
CA ASP A 164 7.83 2.69 3.26
C ASP A 164 6.60 1.93 2.75
N LEU A 165 6.84 0.87 1.96
CA LEU A 165 5.83 -0.15 1.72
C LEU A 165 5.95 -1.25 2.77
N ARG A 166 4.80 -1.69 3.29
CA ARG A 166 4.74 -2.68 4.37
C ARG A 166 5.27 -4.06 3.93
N SER A 167 5.23 -4.36 2.64
CA SER A 167 5.82 -5.55 2.00
C SER A 167 7.31 -5.74 2.34
N GLY A 168 8.07 -4.65 2.46
CA GLY A 168 9.51 -4.70 2.73
C GLY A 168 9.88 -5.03 4.18
N TYR A 169 8.90 -5.11 5.09
CA TYR A 169 9.18 -5.22 6.52
C TYR A 169 9.50 -6.66 6.93
N SER A 170 10.62 -6.83 7.65
CA SER A 170 10.96 -8.10 8.30
C SER A 170 11.12 -7.92 9.81
N PHE A 171 10.52 -8.85 10.57
CA PHE A 171 10.43 -8.78 12.03
C PHE A 171 11.27 -9.90 12.65
N SER A 172 12.03 -9.56 13.69
CA SER A 172 12.90 -10.47 14.41
C SER A 172 12.87 -10.18 15.92
N SER A 173 13.53 -11.03 16.72
CA SER A 173 13.79 -10.75 18.15
C SER A 173 14.54 -9.43 18.38
N ASN A 174 15.27 -8.96 17.37
CA ASN A 174 16.12 -7.77 17.44
C ASN A 174 15.38 -6.51 16.95
N GLY A 175 14.07 -6.61 16.71
CA GLY A 175 13.23 -5.52 16.20
C GLY A 175 12.84 -5.67 14.74
N VAL A 176 12.44 -4.55 14.14
CA VAL A 176 11.91 -4.45 12.78
C VAL A 176 12.93 -3.84 11.82
N SER A 177 13.17 -4.53 10.70
CA SER A 177 13.85 -3.99 9.52
C SER A 177 12.80 -3.52 8.51
N ARG A 178 13.06 -2.39 7.87
CA ARG A 178 12.15 -1.70 6.93
C ARG A 178 12.32 -2.14 5.46
N GLY A 179 13.26 -3.06 5.21
CA GLY A 179 13.64 -3.49 3.85
C GLY A 179 14.00 -2.34 2.91
N LYS A 180 13.73 -2.57 1.63
CA LYS A 180 14.10 -1.71 0.50
C LYS A 180 12.92 -1.00 -0.17
N ASP A 181 11.71 -1.52 0.04
CA ASP A 181 10.48 -1.13 -0.64
C ASP A 181 9.97 0.24 -0.18
N ARG A 182 9.78 1.18 -1.10
CA ARG A 182 9.31 2.55 -0.82
C ARG A 182 8.28 2.98 -1.84
N ILE A 183 7.44 3.91 -1.41
CA ILE A 183 6.68 4.79 -2.28
C ILE A 183 7.21 6.22 -2.11
N VAL A 184 7.34 6.95 -3.22
CA VAL A 184 7.82 8.33 -3.27
C VAL A 184 6.83 9.14 -4.08
N PHE A 185 6.18 10.13 -3.47
CA PHE A 185 5.21 10.98 -4.15
C PHE A 185 5.69 12.42 -4.24
N GLY A 186 5.41 13.07 -5.37
CA GLY A 186 5.74 14.45 -5.65
C GLY A 186 4.52 15.34 -5.52
N LYS A 187 4.62 16.38 -4.68
CA LYS A 187 3.66 17.48 -4.67
C LYS A 187 4.09 18.58 -5.64
N ASP A 188 3.15 19.09 -6.43
CA ASP A 188 3.35 20.17 -7.40
C ASP A 188 3.55 21.54 -6.74
N SER A 189 3.54 22.62 -7.53
CA SER A 189 3.64 24.00 -7.01
C SER A 189 2.36 24.48 -6.31
N SER A 190 1.20 23.87 -6.59
CA SER A 190 -0.07 24.09 -5.90
C SER A 190 -0.12 23.40 -4.53
N GLY A 191 0.71 22.37 -4.33
CA GLY A 191 0.79 21.56 -3.12
C GLY A 191 0.01 20.24 -3.20
N ASN A 192 -0.53 19.87 -4.36
CA ASN A 192 -1.27 18.64 -4.62
C ASN A 192 -0.31 17.51 -5.05
N ILE A 193 -0.59 16.26 -4.67
CA ILE A 193 0.09 15.07 -5.17
C ILE A 193 -0.30 14.89 -6.63
N ASP A 194 0.70 14.87 -7.49
CA ASP A 194 0.55 14.76 -8.94
C ASP A 194 1.15 13.42 -9.41
N VAL A 195 2.42 13.19 -9.05
CA VAL A 195 3.20 12.02 -9.43
C VAL A 195 3.46 11.08 -8.24
N VAL A 196 3.38 9.77 -8.46
CA VAL A 196 3.63 8.73 -7.46
C VAL A 196 4.54 7.66 -8.05
N PHE A 197 5.63 7.35 -7.38
CA PHE A 197 6.64 6.38 -7.81
C PHE A 197 6.86 5.29 -6.76
N THR A 198 7.22 4.09 -7.19
CA THR A 198 7.67 3.01 -6.30
C THR A 198 9.13 2.68 -6.54
N THR A 199 9.82 2.13 -5.54
CA THR A 199 11.14 1.50 -5.70
C THR A 199 11.23 0.27 -4.81
N PHE A 200 11.83 -0.79 -5.34
CA PHE A 200 12.00 -2.09 -4.66
C PHE A 200 13.48 -2.50 -4.56
N ASP A 201 14.42 -1.56 -4.64
CA ASP A 201 15.86 -1.86 -4.75
C ASP A 201 16.77 -0.85 -4.05
N HIS A 202 16.24 -0.11 -3.07
CA HIS A 202 16.90 1.02 -2.40
C HIS A 202 17.18 2.20 -3.35
N TYR A 203 16.13 2.69 -4.01
CA TYR A 203 16.16 3.93 -4.80
C TYR A 203 17.09 3.86 -6.03
N LYS A 204 17.47 2.66 -6.48
CA LYS A 204 18.28 2.48 -7.70
C LYS A 204 17.41 2.61 -8.94
N ASN A 205 16.22 2.00 -8.91
CA ASN A 205 15.25 2.10 -9.97
C ASN A 205 13.83 2.36 -9.42
N PHE A 206 13.01 2.97 -10.27
CA PHE A 206 11.66 3.43 -9.99
C PHE A 206 10.71 3.09 -11.14
N SER A 207 9.43 2.92 -10.81
CA SER A 207 8.31 2.92 -11.76
C SER A 207 7.23 3.89 -11.29
N GLU A 208 6.62 4.61 -12.22
CA GLU A 208 5.50 5.54 -11.95
C GLU A 208 4.17 4.81 -11.86
N TYR A 209 3.26 5.28 -11.00
CA TYR A 209 1.87 4.85 -10.96
C TYR A 209 1.01 5.70 -11.93
N LEU A 210 0.44 5.06 -12.94
CA LEU A 210 -0.28 5.68 -14.06
C LEU A 210 -1.77 5.94 -13.78
N GLY A 211 -2.22 5.78 -12.53
CA GLY A 211 -3.60 6.09 -12.11
C GLY A 211 -4.61 4.94 -12.20
N TYR A 212 -4.17 3.72 -12.54
CA TYR A 212 -5.04 2.54 -12.62
C TYR A 212 -4.40 1.26 -12.04
N TYR A 213 -5.22 0.25 -11.75
CA TYR A 213 -4.75 -1.00 -11.14
C TYR A 213 -3.78 -1.75 -12.08
N ASP A 214 -2.67 -2.24 -11.53
CA ASP A 214 -1.49 -2.74 -12.26
C ASP A 214 -0.87 -1.73 -13.28
N GLY A 215 -1.31 -0.48 -13.26
CA GLY A 215 -0.85 0.61 -14.12
C GLY A 215 0.50 1.17 -13.67
N TRP A 216 1.56 0.41 -13.90
CA TRP A 216 2.94 0.81 -13.62
C TRP A 216 3.68 1.17 -14.91
N GLY A 217 4.29 2.34 -14.94
CA GLY A 217 5.18 2.78 -16.01
C GLY A 217 6.46 1.94 -16.10
N THR A 218 7.17 2.07 -17.21
CA THR A 218 8.48 1.43 -17.41
C THR A 218 9.45 1.81 -16.29
N THR A 219 10.40 0.91 -16.01
CA THR A 219 11.36 1.10 -14.93
C THR A 219 12.56 1.94 -15.38
N PHE A 220 12.90 2.98 -14.63
CA PHE A 220 14.01 3.90 -14.88
C PHE A 220 14.85 4.11 -13.60
N GLY A 221 16.06 4.69 -13.70
CA GLY A 221 16.95 4.93 -12.55
C GLY A 221 18.44 4.84 -12.90
N GLU A 222 19.16 3.87 -12.33
CA GLU A 222 20.58 3.60 -12.66
C GLU A 222 20.81 3.37 -14.17
N GLN A 223 19.79 2.96 -14.91
CA GLN A 223 19.83 2.71 -16.36
C GLN A 223 19.38 3.88 -17.25
N GLY A 224 18.74 4.92 -16.68
CA GLY A 224 18.14 6.01 -17.46
C GLY A 224 17.32 6.96 -16.58
N LYS A 225 17.05 8.17 -17.04
CA LYS A 225 16.24 9.13 -16.26
C LYS A 225 14.76 8.93 -16.53
N TYR A 226 13.92 9.45 -15.63
CA TYR A 226 12.50 9.59 -15.91
C TYR A 226 12.27 10.53 -17.11
N GLU A 227 11.47 10.06 -18.05
CA GLU A 227 10.91 10.84 -19.15
C GLU A 227 9.39 10.81 -18.99
N GLN A 228 8.73 11.97 -19.07
CA GLN A 228 7.27 12.02 -18.89
C GLN A 228 6.57 11.35 -20.08
N PRO A 229 5.46 10.60 -19.84
CA PRO A 229 4.60 10.12 -20.91
C PRO A 229 4.13 11.30 -21.77
N THR A 230 4.35 11.22 -23.08
CA THR A 230 3.90 12.21 -24.06
C THR A 230 2.50 11.87 -24.57
N GLU A 231 1.81 12.82 -25.20
CA GLU A 231 0.50 12.55 -25.83
C GLU A 231 0.58 11.46 -26.93
N SER A 232 1.76 11.25 -27.53
CA SER A 232 2.00 10.16 -28.50
C SER A 232 2.14 8.77 -27.86
N ASP A 233 2.42 8.68 -26.56
CA ASP A 233 2.46 7.41 -25.82
C ASP A 233 1.04 6.97 -25.37
N VAL A 234 0.02 7.76 -25.75
CA VAL A 234 -1.39 7.57 -25.44
C VAL A 234 -2.17 7.25 -26.73
N ILE A 235 -2.52 5.99 -26.93
CA ILE A 235 -3.53 5.60 -27.92
C ILE A 235 -4.90 5.94 -27.35
N PHE A 236 -5.48 7.04 -27.82
CA PHE A 236 -6.91 7.31 -27.65
C PHE A 236 -7.70 6.36 -28.55
N THR A 237 -8.48 5.45 -27.95
CA THR A 237 -9.51 4.67 -28.62
C THR A 237 -10.87 5.35 -28.45
N ASP A 238 -11.87 4.91 -29.22
CA ASP A 238 -13.26 5.39 -29.07
C ASP A 238 -13.85 5.10 -27.67
N ASP A 239 -13.23 4.19 -26.92
CA ASP A 239 -13.60 3.77 -25.55
C ASP A 239 -12.66 4.36 -24.46
N GLY A 240 -11.65 5.16 -24.81
CA GLY A 240 -10.77 5.84 -23.84
C GLY A 240 -9.26 5.77 -24.13
N ALA A 241 -8.45 6.30 -23.21
CA ALA A 241 -7.00 6.42 -23.36
C ALA A 241 -6.24 5.16 -22.90
N ILE A 242 -5.61 4.44 -23.84
CA ILE A 242 -4.71 3.31 -23.62
C ILE A 242 -3.25 3.78 -23.75
N PHE A 243 -2.40 3.52 -22.76
CA PHE A 243 -0.98 3.85 -22.85
C PHE A 243 -0.20 2.72 -23.55
N THR A 244 0.52 3.02 -24.63
CA THR A 244 1.38 2.05 -25.32
C THR A 244 2.82 2.53 -25.39
N TRP A 245 3.66 1.91 -24.58
CA TRP A 245 5.11 2.08 -24.66
C TRP A 245 5.67 1.11 -25.71
N ASP A 246 6.06 1.63 -26.88
CA ASP A 246 6.83 0.86 -27.86
C ASP A 246 8.31 1.27 -27.74
N PHE A 247 9.14 0.35 -27.26
CA PHE A 247 10.52 0.65 -26.85
C PHE A 247 11.46 0.64 -28.07
N THR A 248 11.52 1.74 -28.84
CA THR A 248 12.54 1.92 -29.89
C THR A 248 13.89 2.27 -29.28
N GLY A 249 14.50 1.30 -28.60
CA GLY A 249 15.86 1.40 -28.09
C GLY A 249 16.88 1.29 -29.22
N GLU A 250 17.26 2.41 -29.82
CA GLU A 250 18.49 2.52 -30.62
C GLU A 250 19.60 3.18 -29.79
N ASN A 251 20.83 2.66 -29.93
CA ASN A 251 22.02 3.04 -29.15
C ASN A 251 22.79 4.20 -29.81
#